data_AF-A0A822DIL7-F1
#
_entry.id   AF-A0A822DIL7-F1
#
_cell.length_a   1.000
_cell.length_b   1.000
_cell.length_c   1.000
_cell.angle_alpha   90.00
_cell.angle_beta   90.00
_cell.angle_gamma   90.00
#
_symmetry.space_group_name_H-M   'P 1'
#
loop_
_entity.id
_entity.type
_entity.pdbx_description
1 polymer ?
#
loop_
_entity_poly.entity_id
_entity_poly.type
_entity_poly.pdbx_seq_one_letter_code
_entity_poly.pdbx_strand_id
1 'polypeptide(L)'
;MNTTIIDQQCNLLLDQSDNSTENDNQLNQFFNIVTDELIKYSSMITNYNIITKIVTTLISIDKNKLYKQSQLNQHKLLIILRDYLIKFLFNQEKNEMINKLSILFYNICYSYILTDDIVQLFIYKPLIDEICLFFNEIEKYSNETKLIEILNRLLEIFQRIQMIRFDLHENSILELLFLTIAKCIISNFFIKKLENLPKNMLELNPIETLLFDRCIEYMYWQSYENNTLQRKHLLIICETLLQIIIKLMSSSLLSEPVIGVACLLSLNIMVMDNTTDENIIDNNYYHLIDYCISMLDQQGTTMIKRTLLSTLCHLTYNIDMIVYMKNNLFLKSLLLKMTESDDSEISFNTYRILSIIMNEEDIKRLANSNKIVAVFYLYFISMIDDPIQKTAFHSLLHSLKSKSCTT
;
A
#
# COMPACT_ATOMS: atom_id res chain seq x y z
N MET A 1 -35.25 21.47 27.03
CA MET A 1 -34.77 20.86 25.77
C MET A 1 -34.88 19.37 25.93
N ASN A 2 -35.68 18.68 25.11
CA ASN A 2 -35.78 17.22 25.16
C ASN A 2 -34.45 16.62 24.68
N THR A 3 -33.59 16.25 25.63
CA THR A 3 -32.43 15.40 25.33
C THR A 3 -32.97 14.08 24.81
N THR A 4 -32.55 13.70 23.61
CA THR A 4 -32.94 12.42 23.02
C THR A 4 -32.38 11.29 23.89
N ILE A 5 -33.00 10.10 23.89
CA ILE A 5 -32.48 8.92 24.60
C ILE A 5 -31.01 8.67 24.19
N ILE A 6 -30.69 8.90 22.91
CA ILE A 6 -29.33 8.81 22.38
C ILE A 6 -28.38 9.82 23.03
N ASP A 7 -28.81 11.06 23.27
CA ASP A 7 -27.99 12.07 23.96
C ASP A 7 -27.61 11.62 25.38
N GLN A 8 -28.59 11.03 26.09
CA GLN A 8 -28.39 10.53 27.44
C GLN A 8 -27.41 9.36 27.44
N GLN A 9 -27.59 8.41 26.52
CA GLN A 9 -26.68 7.25 26.39
C GLN A 9 -25.26 7.66 26.01
N CYS A 10 -25.10 8.63 25.09
CA CYS A 10 -23.78 9.12 24.70
C CYS A 10 -23.06 9.83 25.86
N ASN A 11 -23.78 10.62 26.66
CA ASN A 11 -23.20 11.28 27.82
C ASN A 11 -22.87 10.28 28.93
N LEU A 12 -23.75 9.32 29.21
CA LEU A 12 -23.52 8.25 30.20
C LEU A 12 -22.24 7.46 29.89
N LEU A 13 -22.00 7.17 28.61
CA LEU A 13 -20.80 6.46 28.17
C LEU A 13 -19.52 7.30 28.31
N LEU A 14 -19.61 8.63 28.19
CA LEU A 14 -18.45 9.54 28.35
C LEU A 14 -18.15 9.84 29.82
N ASP A 15 -19.17 10.16 30.62
CA ASP A 15 -19.05 10.57 32.03
C ASP A 15 -18.55 9.44 32.95
N GLN A 16 -18.62 8.19 32.50
CA GLN A 16 -18.22 7.01 33.28
C GLN A 16 -16.89 6.39 32.81
N SER A 17 -16.31 6.91 31.72
CA SER A 17 -15.07 6.40 31.12
C SER A 17 -13.81 6.57 32.01
N ASP A 18 -13.87 7.49 32.99
CA ASP A 18 -12.84 7.75 34.00
C ASP A 18 -12.81 6.70 35.13
N ASN A 19 -13.85 5.88 35.28
CA ASN A 19 -13.88 4.80 36.26
C ASN A 19 -13.38 3.50 35.60
N SER A 20 -12.28 2.95 36.12
CA SER A 20 -11.53 1.79 35.59
C SER A 20 -12.28 0.44 35.60
N THR A 21 -13.59 0.44 35.79
CA THR A 21 -14.46 -0.74 35.82
C THR A 21 -15.72 -0.51 34.98
N GLU A 22 -15.55 -0.17 33.71
CA GLU A 22 -16.64 -0.33 32.73
C GLU A 22 -16.85 -1.83 32.49
N ASN A 23 -18.05 -2.32 32.80
CA ASN A 23 -18.40 -3.73 32.64
C ASN A 23 -18.82 -3.96 31.19
N ASP A 24 -18.39 -5.04 30.54
CA ASP A 24 -18.69 -5.33 29.13
C ASP A 24 -20.20 -5.26 28.77
N ASN A 25 -21.06 -5.48 29.76
CA ASN A 25 -22.51 -5.32 29.63
C ASN A 25 -22.99 -3.89 29.33
N GLN A 26 -22.24 -2.84 29.70
CA GLN A 26 -22.66 -1.44 29.54
C GLN A 26 -22.51 -0.97 28.09
N LEU A 27 -21.37 -1.27 27.46
CA LEU A 27 -21.15 -0.91 26.05
C LEU A 27 -22.16 -1.65 25.15
N ASN A 28 -22.43 -2.92 25.42
CA ASN A 28 -23.48 -3.67 24.74
C ASN A 28 -24.88 -3.07 24.93
N GLN A 29 -25.21 -2.62 26.15
CA GLN A 29 -26.49 -1.93 26.40
C GLN A 29 -26.57 -0.63 25.62
N PHE A 30 -25.50 0.17 25.60
CA PHE A 30 -25.41 1.37 24.77
C PHE A 30 -25.68 1.04 23.30
N PHE A 31 -24.96 0.05 22.75
CA PHE A 31 -25.09 -0.36 21.36
C PHE A 31 -26.52 -0.80 21.01
N ASN A 32 -27.16 -1.61 21.85
CA ASN A 32 -28.54 -2.06 21.66
C ASN A 32 -29.54 -0.88 21.72
N ILE A 33 -29.48 -0.06 22.77
CA ILE A 33 -30.41 1.07 22.96
C ILE A 33 -30.28 2.08 21.83
N VAL A 34 -29.05 2.42 21.43
CA VAL A 34 -28.82 3.37 20.34
C VAL A 34 -29.29 2.80 19.00
N THR A 35 -29.10 1.50 18.77
CA THR A 35 -29.60 0.83 17.56
C THR A 35 -31.12 0.85 17.49
N ASP A 36 -31.79 0.45 18.58
CA ASP A 36 -33.25 0.40 18.65
C ASP A 36 -33.87 1.79 18.49
N GLU A 37 -33.26 2.82 19.08
CA GLU A 37 -33.68 4.20 18.89
C GLU A 37 -33.44 4.68 17.46
N LEU A 38 -32.28 4.40 16.85
CA LEU A 38 -32.00 4.79 15.47
C LEU A 38 -32.99 4.18 14.46
N ILE A 39 -33.39 2.92 14.67
CA ILE A 39 -34.35 2.22 13.80
C ILE A 39 -35.74 2.87 13.85
N LYS A 40 -36.13 3.50 14.96
CA LYS A 40 -37.42 4.20 15.09
C LYS A 40 -37.53 5.44 14.21
N TYR A 41 -36.41 6.01 13.77
CA TYR A 41 -36.41 7.18 12.90
C TYR A 41 -36.59 6.75 11.43
N SER A 42 -37.72 7.12 10.83
CA SER A 42 -38.13 6.73 9.47
C SER A 42 -37.31 7.35 8.33
N SER A 43 -36.45 8.33 8.63
CA SER A 43 -35.67 9.06 7.62
C SER A 43 -34.20 9.12 8.03
N MET A 44 -33.33 8.51 7.21
CA MET A 44 -31.88 8.60 7.40
C MET A 44 -31.35 10.04 7.31
N ILE A 45 -32.06 10.96 6.66
CA ILE A 45 -31.60 12.33 6.36
C ILE A 45 -31.71 13.25 7.59
N THR A 46 -32.67 13.02 8.47
CA THR A 46 -32.95 13.87 9.65
C THR A 46 -32.02 13.64 10.85
N ASN A 47 -31.13 12.65 10.80
CA ASN A 47 -30.38 12.20 11.97
C ASN A 47 -28.89 12.57 11.96
N TYR A 48 -28.46 13.50 11.11
CA TYR A 48 -27.04 13.90 10.99
C TYR A 48 -26.39 14.24 12.34
N ASN A 49 -27.05 15.05 13.17
CA ASN A 49 -26.52 15.45 14.48
C ASN A 49 -26.41 14.25 15.44
N ILE A 50 -27.39 13.35 15.38
CA ILE A 50 -27.46 12.14 16.19
C ILE A 50 -26.31 11.20 15.81
N ILE A 51 -26.13 10.91 14.52
CA ILE A 51 -25.04 10.07 14.01
C ILE A 51 -23.69 10.70 14.33
N THR A 52 -23.53 12.01 14.09
CA THR A 52 -22.29 12.72 14.41
C THR A 52 -21.95 12.60 15.89
N LYS A 53 -22.95 12.70 16.78
CA LYS A 53 -22.75 12.56 18.22
C LYS A 53 -22.36 11.13 18.60
N ILE A 54 -23.09 10.12 18.11
CA ILE A 54 -22.77 8.70 18.33
C ILE A 54 -21.33 8.41 17.91
N VAL A 55 -20.95 8.80 16.69
CA VAL A 55 -19.62 8.52 16.14
C VAL A 55 -18.54 9.28 16.92
N THR A 56 -18.80 10.54 17.29
CA THR A 56 -17.86 11.32 18.12
C THR A 56 -17.65 10.65 19.48
N THR A 57 -18.74 10.21 20.13
CA THR A 57 -18.65 9.47 21.39
C THR A 57 -17.84 8.18 21.23
N LEU A 58 -18.12 7.38 20.18
CA LEU A 58 -17.39 6.14 19.93
C LEU A 58 -15.89 6.34 19.67
N ILE A 59 -15.51 7.43 18.99
CA ILE A 59 -14.10 7.78 18.76
C ILE A 59 -13.40 8.23 20.06
N SER A 60 -14.14 8.88 20.97
CA SER A 60 -13.60 9.42 22.23
C SER A 60 -13.39 8.37 23.33
N ILE A 61 -13.98 7.17 23.19
CA ILE A 61 -13.76 6.07 24.13
C ILE A 61 -12.33 5.55 24.01
N ASP A 62 -11.72 5.15 25.13
CA ASP A 62 -10.41 4.51 25.12
C ASP A 62 -10.39 3.35 24.10
N LYS A 63 -9.49 3.49 23.13
CA LYS A 63 -9.20 2.54 22.08
C LYS A 63 -9.17 1.10 22.65
N ASN A 64 -8.39 0.87 23.69
CA ASN A 64 -8.21 -0.49 24.21
C ASN A 64 -9.47 -1.11 24.85
N LYS A 65 -10.46 -0.28 25.23
CA LYS A 65 -11.73 -0.72 25.83
C LYS A 65 -12.76 -1.06 24.77
N LEU A 66 -12.94 -0.18 23.78
CA LEU A 66 -13.83 -0.45 22.65
C LEU A 66 -13.37 -1.72 21.93
N TYR A 67 -12.06 -1.89 21.73
CA TYR A 67 -11.51 -2.90 20.81
C TYR A 67 -11.35 -4.33 21.36
N LYS A 68 -11.62 -4.56 22.65
CA LYS A 68 -11.60 -5.91 23.24
C LYS A 68 -12.93 -6.65 23.13
N GLN A 69 -13.99 -5.99 22.70
CA GLN A 69 -15.32 -6.60 22.69
C GLN A 69 -15.62 -7.25 21.35
N SER A 70 -15.64 -8.59 21.33
CA SER A 70 -16.00 -9.38 20.15
C SER A 70 -17.41 -9.10 19.63
N GLN A 71 -18.30 -8.59 20.48
CA GLN A 71 -19.70 -8.27 20.15
C GLN A 71 -19.84 -7.05 19.22
N LEU A 72 -18.83 -6.18 19.15
CA LEU A 72 -18.80 -5.06 18.21
C LEU A 72 -18.81 -5.53 16.75
N ASN A 73 -18.17 -6.66 16.46
CA ASN A 73 -18.01 -7.18 15.10
C ASN A 73 -19.35 -7.55 14.45
N GLN A 74 -20.37 -7.84 15.26
CA GLN A 74 -21.70 -8.27 14.80
C GLN A 74 -22.77 -7.20 15.01
N HIS A 75 -22.40 -6.02 15.51
CA HIS A 75 -23.41 -5.08 15.97
C HIS A 75 -24.07 -4.37 14.79
N LYS A 76 -25.40 -4.49 14.68
CA LYS A 76 -26.25 -3.79 13.70
C LYS A 76 -25.97 -2.28 13.62
N LEU A 77 -25.49 -1.68 14.70
CA LEU A 77 -25.09 -0.27 14.71
C LEU A 77 -24.00 0.02 13.67
N LEU A 78 -22.96 -0.82 13.55
CA LEU A 78 -21.89 -0.60 12.58
C LEU A 78 -22.39 -0.71 11.14
N ILE A 79 -23.33 -1.61 10.89
CA ILE A 79 -24.01 -1.74 9.58
C ILE A 79 -24.76 -0.45 9.27
N ILE A 80 -25.55 0.07 10.23
CA ILE A 80 -26.27 1.35 10.07
C ILE A 80 -25.26 2.47 9.78
N LEU A 81 -24.20 2.60 10.58
CA LEU A 81 -23.19 3.65 10.40
C LEU A 81 -22.47 3.56 9.04
N ARG A 82 -22.23 2.34 8.54
CA ARG A 82 -21.66 2.12 7.20
C ARG A 82 -22.63 2.56 6.12
N ASP A 83 -23.91 2.21 6.25
CA ASP A 83 -24.92 2.59 5.26
C ASP A 83 -25.10 4.12 5.21
N TYR A 84 -24.90 4.82 6.35
CA TYR A 84 -24.79 6.27 6.39
C TYR A 84 -23.56 6.81 5.67
N LEU A 85 -22.38 6.17 5.83
CA LEU A 85 -21.17 6.53 5.11
C LEU A 85 -21.41 6.45 3.59
N ILE A 86 -21.98 5.33 3.12
CA ILE A 86 -22.27 5.09 1.69
C ILE A 86 -23.22 6.15 1.15
N LYS A 87 -24.38 6.31 1.80
CA LYS A 87 -25.44 7.21 1.34
C LYS A 87 -25.00 8.66 1.20
N PHE A 88 -24.07 9.09 2.04
CA PHE A 88 -23.65 10.49 2.10
C PHE A 88 -22.24 10.72 1.58
N LEU A 89 -21.52 9.72 1.04
CA LEU A 89 -20.10 9.84 0.70
C LEU A 89 -19.77 11.09 -0.13
N PHE A 90 -20.59 11.41 -1.13
CA PHE A 90 -20.43 12.57 -2.02
C PHE A 90 -21.18 13.83 -1.56
N ASN A 91 -21.76 13.83 -0.36
CA ASN A 91 -22.50 14.97 0.17
C ASN A 91 -21.58 15.93 0.94
N GLN A 92 -21.15 16.99 0.25
CA GLN A 92 -20.24 17.99 0.79
C GLN A 92 -20.72 18.66 2.09
N GLU A 93 -22.05 18.85 2.26
CA GLU A 93 -22.61 19.46 3.47
C GLU A 93 -22.40 18.58 4.71
N LYS A 94 -22.18 17.27 4.51
CA LYS A 94 -22.04 16.29 5.59
C LYS A 94 -20.59 15.81 5.79
N ASN A 95 -19.61 16.48 5.18
CA ASN A 95 -18.20 16.12 5.19
C ASN A 95 -17.62 15.81 6.59
N GLU A 96 -18.03 16.53 7.63
CA GLU A 96 -17.52 16.29 8.98
C GLU A 96 -17.96 14.93 9.55
N MET A 97 -19.24 14.58 9.41
CA MET A 97 -19.76 13.27 9.85
C MET A 97 -19.13 12.13 9.05
N ILE A 98 -19.00 12.29 7.73
CA ILE A 98 -18.41 11.28 6.85
C ILE A 98 -16.93 11.08 7.21
N ASN A 99 -16.20 12.17 7.47
CA ASN A 99 -14.83 12.11 7.96
C ASN A 99 -14.74 11.38 9.31
N LYS A 100 -15.63 11.68 10.25
CA LYS A 100 -15.68 10.97 11.55
C LYS A 100 -15.99 9.49 11.36
N LEU A 101 -16.94 9.14 10.49
CA LEU A 101 -17.25 7.74 10.15
C LEU A 101 -16.03 7.02 9.56
N SER A 102 -15.29 7.65 8.65
CA SER A 102 -14.08 7.05 8.08
C SER A 102 -12.99 6.84 9.13
N ILE A 103 -12.82 7.77 10.09
CA ILE A 103 -11.90 7.59 11.24
C ILE A 103 -12.32 6.41 12.11
N LEU A 104 -13.61 6.32 12.45
CA LEU A 104 -14.14 5.23 13.27
C LEU A 104 -13.85 3.88 12.60
N PHE A 105 -14.20 3.75 11.32
CA PHE A 105 -13.98 2.50 10.57
C PHE A 105 -12.52 2.15 10.39
N TYR A 106 -11.67 3.16 10.14
CA TYR A 106 -10.23 2.98 10.09
C TYR A 106 -9.70 2.40 11.41
N ASN A 107 -10.08 3.00 12.53
CA ASN A 107 -9.67 2.54 13.85
C ASN A 107 -10.16 1.12 14.13
N ILE A 108 -11.38 0.75 13.72
CA ILE A 108 -11.90 -0.62 13.84
C ILE A 108 -11.05 -1.59 13.02
N CYS A 109 -10.76 -1.32 11.75
CA CYS A 109 -9.95 -2.24 10.94
C CYS A 109 -8.53 -2.45 11.51
N TYR A 110 -7.93 -1.39 12.09
CA TYR A 110 -6.57 -1.43 12.61
C TYR A 110 -6.41 -2.02 14.01
N SER A 111 -7.50 -2.12 14.78
CA SER A 111 -7.42 -2.50 16.19
C SER A 111 -7.95 -3.90 16.49
N TYR A 112 -8.69 -4.52 15.57
CA TYR A 112 -9.30 -5.84 15.78
C TYR A 112 -8.56 -6.95 15.02
N ILE A 113 -8.71 -8.18 15.53
CA ILE A 113 -8.50 -9.39 14.74
C ILE A 113 -9.57 -9.40 13.64
N LEU A 114 -9.14 -9.50 12.39
CA LEU A 114 -10.05 -9.52 11.24
C LEU A 114 -10.87 -10.82 11.24
N THR A 115 -12.11 -10.70 11.73
CA THR A 115 -13.14 -11.73 11.64
C THR A 115 -13.92 -11.61 10.33
N ASP A 116 -14.62 -12.68 9.92
CA ASP A 116 -15.44 -12.65 8.71
C ASP A 116 -16.51 -11.56 8.76
N ASP A 117 -17.07 -11.27 9.94
CA ASP A 117 -18.07 -10.22 10.12
C ASP A 117 -17.51 -8.82 9.83
N ILE A 118 -16.28 -8.53 10.29
CA ILE A 118 -15.58 -7.27 9.99
C ILE A 118 -15.26 -7.20 8.49
N VAL A 119 -14.80 -8.31 7.90
CA VAL A 119 -14.53 -8.38 6.46
C VAL A 119 -15.80 -8.07 5.66
N GLN A 120 -16.94 -8.66 6.01
CA GLN A 120 -18.23 -8.41 5.35
C GLN A 120 -18.75 -6.98 5.57
N LEU A 121 -18.44 -6.36 6.70
CA LEU A 121 -18.76 -4.96 6.94
C LEU A 121 -18.10 -4.07 5.87
N PHE A 122 -16.83 -4.30 5.56
CA PHE A 122 -16.05 -3.47 4.63
C PHE A 122 -16.15 -3.92 3.17
N ILE A 123 -16.01 -5.22 2.88
CA ILE A 123 -16.16 -5.80 1.54
C ILE A 123 -17.66 -5.93 1.24
N TYR A 124 -18.27 -4.76 1.08
CA TYR A 124 -19.68 -4.60 0.84
C TYR A 124 -19.87 -3.88 -0.50
N LYS A 125 -20.56 -4.54 -1.43
CA LYS A 125 -20.67 -4.10 -2.82
C LYS A 125 -21.10 -2.62 -2.96
N PRO A 126 -22.16 -2.14 -2.28
CA PRO A 126 -22.55 -0.74 -2.39
C PRO A 126 -21.46 0.26 -1.96
N LEU A 127 -20.62 -0.07 -0.97
CA LEU A 127 -19.50 0.80 -0.59
C LEU A 127 -18.46 0.84 -1.70
N ILE A 128 -18.11 -0.32 -2.26
CA ILE A 128 -17.11 -0.41 -3.33
C ILE A 128 -17.63 0.24 -4.62
N ASP A 129 -18.92 0.13 -4.92
CA ASP A 129 -19.54 0.77 -6.08
C ASP A 129 -19.44 2.31 -5.99
N GLU A 130 -19.67 2.91 -4.82
CA GLU A 130 -19.48 4.37 -4.60
C GLU A 130 -18.01 4.79 -4.76
N ILE A 131 -17.06 3.98 -4.28
CA ILE A 131 -15.62 4.27 -4.45
C ILE A 131 -15.22 4.14 -5.92
N CYS A 132 -15.74 3.14 -6.64
CA CYS A 132 -15.54 3.01 -8.09
C CYS A 132 -16.13 4.20 -8.84
N LEU A 133 -17.29 4.72 -8.43
CA LEU A 133 -17.88 5.93 -9.00
C LEU A 133 -16.93 7.13 -8.86
N PHE A 134 -16.33 7.32 -7.68
CA PHE A 134 -15.33 8.37 -7.47
C PHE A 134 -14.18 8.27 -8.49
N PHE A 135 -13.60 7.09 -8.66
CA PHE A 135 -12.46 6.91 -9.57
C PHE A 135 -12.83 7.12 -11.04
N ASN A 136 -14.04 6.74 -11.45
CA ASN A 136 -14.54 7.00 -12.79
C ASN A 136 -14.78 8.50 -13.05
N GLU A 137 -15.07 9.27 -12.00
CA GLU A 137 -15.42 10.70 -12.09
C GLU A 137 -14.41 11.62 -11.38
N ILE A 138 -13.18 11.14 -11.17
CA ILE A 138 -12.18 11.77 -10.31
C ILE A 138 -11.87 13.23 -10.66
N GLU A 139 -11.97 13.59 -11.94
CA GLU A 139 -11.76 14.95 -12.43
C GLU A 139 -12.74 15.95 -11.77
N LYS A 140 -14.00 15.54 -11.59
CA LYS A 140 -15.05 16.37 -10.96
C LYS A 140 -14.73 16.67 -9.50
N TYR A 141 -14.08 15.74 -8.81
CA TYR A 141 -13.81 15.78 -7.38
C TYR A 141 -12.38 16.21 -7.04
N SER A 142 -11.57 16.59 -8.03
CA SER A 142 -10.14 16.88 -7.87
C SER A 142 -9.82 18.02 -6.89
N ASN A 143 -10.78 18.90 -6.59
CA ASN A 143 -10.64 19.99 -5.63
C ASN A 143 -11.21 19.66 -4.23
N GLU A 144 -11.80 18.48 -4.04
CA GLU A 144 -12.48 18.10 -2.80
C GLU A 144 -11.53 17.37 -1.83
N THR A 145 -10.61 18.13 -1.22
CA THR A 145 -9.55 17.58 -0.34
C THR A 145 -10.07 16.64 0.74
N LYS A 146 -11.17 16.97 1.40
CA LYS A 146 -11.78 16.14 2.46
C LYS A 146 -12.31 14.80 1.92
N LEU A 147 -12.94 14.81 0.75
CA LEU A 147 -13.43 13.59 0.11
C LEU A 147 -12.25 12.67 -0.23
N ILE A 148 -11.17 13.26 -0.75
CA ILE A 148 -9.93 12.54 -1.07
C ILE A 148 -9.31 11.91 0.18
N GLU A 149 -9.25 12.64 1.30
CA GLU A 149 -8.79 12.10 2.59
C GLU A 149 -9.65 10.93 3.08
N ILE A 150 -10.97 11.01 2.91
CA ILE A 150 -11.90 9.93 3.26
C ILE A 150 -11.62 8.69 2.42
N LEU A 151 -11.42 8.85 1.10
CA LEU A 151 -11.14 7.76 0.18
C LEU A 151 -9.78 7.10 0.45
N ASN A 152 -8.75 7.89 0.77
CA ASN A 152 -7.46 7.36 1.21
C ASN A 152 -7.61 6.37 2.36
N ARG A 153 -8.38 6.74 3.41
CA ARG A 153 -8.62 5.83 4.55
C ARG A 153 -9.38 4.57 4.17
N LEU A 154 -10.36 4.68 3.26
CA LEU A 154 -11.12 3.52 2.81
C LEU A 154 -10.25 2.52 2.03
N LEU A 155 -9.32 3.02 1.20
CA LEU A 155 -8.36 2.17 0.50
C LEU A 155 -7.36 1.51 1.46
N GLU A 156 -6.88 2.23 2.48
CA GLU A 156 -6.02 1.64 3.53
C GLU A 156 -6.73 0.50 4.27
N ILE A 157 -8.04 0.63 4.54
CA ILE A 157 -8.84 -0.45 5.13
C ILE A 157 -8.85 -1.68 4.21
N PHE A 158 -9.08 -1.53 2.91
CA PHE A 158 -9.10 -2.66 1.98
C PHE A 158 -7.74 -3.31 1.82
N GLN A 159 -6.68 -2.52 1.70
CA GLN A 159 -5.30 -2.99 1.64
C GLN A 159 -4.98 -3.85 2.88
N ARG A 160 -5.29 -3.35 4.08
CA ARG A 160 -5.07 -4.09 5.33
C ARG A 160 -5.84 -5.41 5.37
N ILE A 161 -7.11 -5.42 4.95
CA ILE A 161 -7.92 -6.63 4.92
C ILE A 161 -7.28 -7.67 4.01
N GLN A 162 -6.90 -7.28 2.79
CA GLN A 162 -6.25 -8.18 1.84
C GLN A 162 -4.90 -8.71 2.34
N MET A 163 -4.08 -7.86 2.96
CA MET A 163 -2.78 -8.28 3.53
C MET A 163 -2.92 -9.38 4.59
N ILE A 164 -4.00 -9.36 5.36
CA ILE A 164 -4.21 -10.33 6.46
C ILE A 164 -4.99 -11.58 5.97
N ARG A 165 -5.86 -11.42 4.96
CA ARG A 165 -6.76 -12.47 4.45
C ARG A 165 -6.43 -12.83 3.00
N PHE A 166 -5.41 -13.68 2.85
CA PHE A 166 -4.93 -14.14 1.53
C PHE A 166 -6.03 -14.86 0.71
N ASP A 167 -7.05 -15.42 1.34
CA ASP A 167 -8.19 -16.06 0.67
C ASP A 167 -9.05 -15.09 -0.15
N LEU A 168 -8.91 -13.77 0.09
CA LEU A 168 -9.72 -12.74 -0.55
C LEU A 168 -9.12 -12.22 -1.87
N HIS A 169 -7.96 -12.71 -2.30
CA HIS A 169 -7.34 -12.27 -3.55
C HIS A 169 -8.22 -12.53 -4.79
N GLU A 170 -9.08 -13.56 -4.74
CA GLU A 170 -10.02 -13.91 -5.82
C GLU A 170 -11.42 -13.29 -5.63
N ASN A 171 -11.56 -12.30 -4.73
CA ASN A 171 -12.84 -11.64 -4.50
C ASN A 171 -13.20 -10.71 -5.68
N SER A 172 -14.29 -11.04 -6.38
CA SER A 172 -14.75 -10.30 -7.56
C SER A 172 -15.07 -8.82 -7.31
N ILE A 173 -15.45 -8.45 -6.08
CA ILE A 173 -15.76 -7.05 -5.73
C ILE A 173 -14.45 -6.25 -5.57
N LEU A 174 -13.42 -6.85 -4.94
CA LEU A 174 -12.10 -6.22 -4.85
C LEU A 174 -11.39 -6.17 -6.21
N GLU A 175 -11.60 -7.18 -7.06
CA GLU A 175 -11.12 -7.16 -8.44
C GLU A 175 -11.73 -6.01 -9.24
N LEU A 176 -13.04 -5.76 -9.10
CA LEU A 176 -13.69 -4.61 -9.73
C LEU A 176 -13.05 -3.28 -9.30
N LEU A 177 -12.78 -3.12 -8.00
CA LEU A 177 -12.12 -1.94 -7.46
C LEU A 177 -10.72 -1.78 -8.06
N PHE A 178 -9.93 -2.85 -8.08
CA PHE A 178 -8.60 -2.87 -8.68
C PHE A 178 -8.64 -2.42 -10.15
N LEU A 179 -9.52 -3.03 -10.96
CA LEU A 179 -9.63 -2.69 -12.38
C LEU A 179 -10.07 -1.24 -12.59
N THR A 180 -10.89 -0.69 -11.70
CA THR A 180 -11.34 0.71 -11.77
C THR A 180 -10.20 1.68 -11.43
N ILE A 181 -9.44 1.41 -10.37
CA ILE A 181 -8.24 2.18 -10.01
C ILE A 181 -7.21 2.11 -11.15
N ALA A 182 -6.98 0.92 -11.69
CA ALA A 182 -6.08 0.71 -12.82
C ALA A 182 -6.44 1.58 -14.03
N LYS A 183 -7.71 1.59 -14.42
CA LYS A 183 -8.22 2.43 -15.51
C LYS A 183 -8.07 3.92 -15.22
N CYS A 184 -8.26 4.33 -13.96
CA CYS A 184 -8.09 5.71 -13.53
C CYS A 184 -6.63 6.17 -13.68
N ILE A 185 -5.67 5.34 -13.25
CA ILE A 185 -4.23 5.65 -13.32
C ILE A 185 -3.75 5.74 -14.77
N ILE A 186 -4.27 4.92 -15.69
CA ILE A 186 -3.90 5.04 -17.11
C ILE A 186 -4.74 6.07 -17.88
N SER A 187 -5.60 6.83 -17.19
CA SER A 187 -6.46 7.81 -17.84
C SER A 187 -5.69 9.06 -18.27
N ASN A 188 -6.16 9.71 -19.34
CA ASN A 188 -5.60 10.99 -19.80
C ASN A 188 -5.62 12.08 -18.71
N PHE A 189 -6.59 12.04 -17.78
CA PHE A 189 -6.66 12.99 -16.68
C PHE A 189 -5.43 12.85 -15.76
N PHE A 190 -5.14 11.62 -15.30
CA PHE A 190 -4.01 11.38 -14.43
C PHE A 190 -2.68 11.63 -15.14
N ILE A 191 -2.53 11.15 -16.39
CA ILE A 191 -1.32 11.37 -17.18
C ILE A 191 -1.01 12.86 -17.30
N LYS A 192 -2.01 13.71 -17.57
CA LYS A 192 -1.82 15.17 -17.61
C LYS A 192 -1.47 15.77 -16.26
N LYS A 193 -2.03 15.27 -15.16
CA LYS A 193 -1.66 15.72 -13.80
C LYS A 193 -0.21 15.40 -13.49
N LEU A 194 0.21 14.18 -13.82
CA LEU A 194 1.58 13.70 -13.75
C LEU A 194 2.57 14.60 -14.52
N GLU A 195 2.24 14.92 -15.77
CA GLU A 195 3.10 15.76 -16.63
C GLU A 195 3.26 17.20 -16.10
N ASN A 196 2.31 17.67 -15.30
CA ASN A 196 2.30 19.03 -14.75
C ASN A 196 2.70 19.08 -13.27
N LEU A 197 3.25 17.99 -12.73
CA LEU A 197 3.68 17.97 -11.33
C LEU A 197 4.73 19.04 -11.05
N PRO A 198 4.67 19.69 -9.87
CA PRO A 198 5.68 20.65 -9.46
C PRO A 198 7.06 19.99 -9.41
N LYS A 199 8.08 20.76 -9.78
CA LYS A 199 9.49 20.30 -9.84
C LYS A 199 10.00 19.77 -8.49
N ASN A 200 9.44 20.25 -7.39
CA ASN A 200 9.68 19.77 -6.04
C ASN A 200 8.45 19.00 -5.54
N MET A 201 8.57 17.68 -5.44
CA MET A 201 7.48 16.77 -5.02
C MET A 201 7.15 16.80 -3.53
N LEU A 202 7.81 17.66 -2.76
CA LEU A 202 7.44 17.88 -1.36
C LEU A 202 6.06 18.56 -1.23
N GLU A 203 5.49 19.05 -2.33
CA GLU A 203 4.21 19.77 -2.38
C GLU A 203 3.15 19.03 -3.22
N LEU A 204 3.02 17.71 -3.06
CA LEU A 204 1.88 17.00 -3.65
C LEU A 204 0.58 17.46 -2.99
N ASN A 205 -0.42 17.78 -3.81
CA ASN A 205 -1.76 18.01 -3.30
C ASN A 205 -2.45 16.66 -2.95
N PRO A 206 -3.57 16.69 -2.21
CA PRO A 206 -4.21 15.45 -1.77
C PRO A 206 -4.59 14.48 -2.89
N ILE A 207 -5.02 14.98 -4.06
CA ILE A 207 -5.40 14.12 -5.18
C ILE A 207 -4.19 13.43 -5.80
N GLU A 208 -3.06 14.15 -5.87
CA GLU A 208 -1.77 13.58 -6.29
C GLU A 208 -1.32 12.53 -5.28
N THR A 209 -1.34 12.81 -3.98
CA THR A 209 -1.00 11.81 -2.93
C THR A 209 -1.87 10.55 -3.02
N LEU A 210 -3.20 10.69 -3.22
CA LEU A 210 -4.10 9.55 -3.40
C LEU A 210 -3.69 8.69 -4.59
N LEU A 211 -3.40 9.32 -5.73
CA LEU A 211 -3.10 8.62 -6.97
C LEU A 211 -1.69 8.02 -7.02
N PHE A 212 -0.70 8.65 -6.37
CA PHE A 212 0.69 8.16 -6.33
C PHE A 212 0.96 7.18 -5.20
N ASP A 213 0.57 7.51 -3.97
CA ASP A 213 0.98 6.69 -2.83
C ASP A 213 -0.04 5.59 -2.60
N ARG A 214 -1.29 5.98 -2.31
CA ARG A 214 -2.31 5.04 -1.84
C ARG A 214 -2.76 4.07 -2.93
N CYS A 215 -3.02 4.56 -4.14
CA CYS A 215 -3.48 3.69 -5.23
C CYS A 215 -2.39 2.73 -5.72
N ILE A 216 -1.13 3.19 -5.82
CA ILE A 216 -0.01 2.32 -6.21
C ILE A 216 0.24 1.26 -5.14
N GLU A 217 0.26 1.63 -3.86
CA GLU A 217 0.38 0.68 -2.75
C GLU A 217 -0.74 -0.38 -2.78
N TYR A 218 -2.00 0.04 -2.93
CA TYR A 218 -3.14 -0.90 -3.01
C TYR A 218 -3.00 -1.90 -4.15
N MET A 219 -2.54 -1.44 -5.33
CA MET A 219 -2.34 -2.33 -6.47
C MET A 219 -1.20 -3.30 -6.24
N TYR A 220 -0.07 -2.85 -5.68
CA TYR A 220 1.14 -3.66 -5.41
C TYR A 220 0.86 -4.89 -4.54
N TRP A 221 -0.07 -4.79 -3.58
CA TRP A 221 -0.40 -5.87 -2.64
C TRP A 221 -1.36 -6.93 -3.19
N GLN A 222 -1.78 -6.87 -4.46
CA GLN A 222 -2.60 -7.93 -5.06
C GLN A 222 -1.75 -9.16 -5.40
N SER A 223 -2.25 -10.38 -5.11
CA SER A 223 -1.55 -11.61 -5.53
C SER A 223 -1.75 -11.85 -7.03
N TYR A 224 -0.68 -11.84 -7.82
CA TYR A 224 -0.75 -11.96 -9.28
C TYR A 224 -0.59 -13.38 -9.82
N GLU A 225 -0.30 -14.35 -8.94
CA GLU A 225 0.08 -15.71 -9.36
C GLU A 225 -1.06 -16.43 -10.12
N ASN A 226 -2.34 -16.07 -9.89
CA ASN A 226 -3.49 -16.77 -10.46
C ASN A 226 -4.41 -15.93 -11.37
N ASN A 227 -4.31 -14.59 -11.40
CA ASN A 227 -5.24 -13.73 -12.15
C ASN A 227 -4.56 -13.00 -13.34
N THR A 228 -4.67 -13.61 -14.53
CA THR A 228 -4.08 -13.11 -15.78
C THR A 228 -4.61 -11.74 -16.22
N LEU A 229 -5.85 -11.40 -15.90
CA LEU A 229 -6.46 -10.12 -16.26
C LEU A 229 -5.90 -8.98 -15.41
N GLN A 230 -5.83 -9.16 -14.09
CA GLN A 230 -5.24 -8.17 -13.19
C GLN A 230 -3.77 -7.92 -13.53
N ARG A 231 -3.02 -8.99 -13.81
CA ARG A 231 -1.65 -8.93 -14.29
C ARG A 231 -1.52 -8.08 -15.56
N LYS A 232 -2.37 -8.31 -16.57
CA LYS A 232 -2.35 -7.52 -17.81
C LYS A 232 -2.56 -6.02 -17.55
N HIS A 233 -3.50 -5.66 -16.69
CA HIS A 233 -3.76 -4.26 -16.36
C HIS A 233 -2.60 -3.61 -15.61
N LEU A 234 -1.98 -4.34 -14.67
CA LEU A 234 -0.79 -3.86 -13.99
C LEU A 234 0.36 -3.59 -14.95
N LEU A 235 0.60 -4.48 -15.93
CA LEU A 235 1.63 -4.27 -16.96
C LEU A 235 1.42 -2.96 -17.70
N ILE A 236 0.19 -2.70 -18.15
CA ILE A 236 -0.15 -1.45 -18.87
C ILE A 236 0.09 -0.22 -17.99
N ILE A 237 -0.27 -0.29 -16.71
CA ILE A 237 -0.01 0.80 -15.74
C ILE A 237 1.49 1.03 -15.60
N CYS A 238 2.27 -0.03 -15.37
CA CYS A 238 3.71 0.06 -15.18
C CYS A 238 4.40 0.62 -16.42
N GLU A 239 4.01 0.21 -17.63
CA GLU A 239 4.50 0.76 -18.89
C GLU A 239 4.15 2.25 -19.02
N THR A 240 2.89 2.61 -18.72
CA THR A 240 2.42 4.00 -18.79
C THR A 240 3.19 4.90 -17.81
N LEU A 241 3.34 4.45 -16.57
CA LEU A 241 4.10 5.15 -15.55
C LEU A 241 5.57 5.28 -15.97
N LEU A 242 6.21 4.18 -16.39
CA LEU A 242 7.60 4.13 -16.88
C LEU A 242 7.86 5.21 -17.93
N GLN A 243 7.02 5.28 -18.96
CA GLN A 243 7.17 6.25 -20.05
C GLN A 243 7.11 7.69 -19.54
N ILE A 244 6.21 7.98 -18.62
CA ILE A 244 6.06 9.31 -18.03
C ILE A 244 7.29 9.67 -17.19
N ILE A 245 7.80 8.75 -16.38
CA ILE A 245 9.00 9.01 -15.57
C ILE A 245 10.20 9.22 -16.47
N ILE A 246 10.38 8.43 -17.53
CA ILE A 246 11.48 8.64 -18.49
C ILE A 246 11.41 10.03 -19.13
N LYS A 247 10.20 10.46 -19.51
CA LYS A 247 9.98 11.82 -20.01
C LYS A 247 10.36 12.87 -18.98
N LEU A 248 9.98 12.68 -17.70
CA LEU A 248 10.39 13.57 -16.61
C LEU A 248 11.91 13.57 -16.39
N MET A 249 12.55 12.40 -16.44
CA MET A 249 14.00 12.21 -16.27
C MET A 249 14.84 12.88 -17.38
N SER A 250 14.40 12.81 -18.64
CA SER A 250 15.11 13.41 -19.79
C SER A 250 15.15 14.95 -19.79
N SER A 251 14.38 15.60 -18.92
CA SER A 251 14.21 17.06 -18.90
C SER A 251 15.16 17.82 -17.95
N SER A 252 16.22 17.18 -17.43
CA SER A 252 17.23 17.76 -16.51
C SER A 252 16.68 18.33 -15.18
N LEU A 253 15.50 17.86 -14.75
CA LEU A 253 14.65 18.54 -13.77
C LEU A 253 14.56 17.89 -12.37
N LEU A 254 15.38 16.88 -12.06
CA LEU A 254 15.28 16.15 -10.79
C LEU A 254 16.50 16.39 -9.90
N SER A 255 16.32 17.21 -8.87
CA SER A 255 17.12 17.20 -7.65
C SER A 255 16.21 16.75 -6.51
N GLU A 256 16.40 15.51 -6.03
CA GLU A 256 15.73 14.78 -4.91
C GLU A 256 14.54 13.81 -5.24
N PRO A 257 14.40 12.68 -4.51
CA PRO A 257 14.28 11.33 -5.13
C PRO A 257 12.94 10.58 -4.90
N VAL A 258 11.80 11.26 -4.70
CA VAL A 258 10.56 10.60 -4.22
C VAL A 258 9.67 9.99 -5.32
N ILE A 259 9.56 10.61 -6.51
CA ILE A 259 8.80 10.00 -7.64
C ILE A 259 9.51 8.77 -8.18
N GLY A 260 10.84 8.84 -8.21
CA GLY A 260 11.72 7.86 -8.85
C GLY A 260 11.69 6.52 -8.15
N VAL A 261 11.66 6.49 -6.81
CA VAL A 261 11.66 5.25 -6.01
C VAL A 261 10.34 4.49 -6.07
N ALA A 262 9.21 5.20 -6.01
CA ALA A 262 7.88 4.58 -6.07
C ALA A 262 7.60 3.97 -7.45
N CYS A 263 8.12 4.59 -8.51
CA CYS A 263 8.00 4.03 -9.84
C CYS A 263 9.06 2.96 -10.18
N LEU A 264 10.25 3.04 -9.59
CA LEU A 264 11.28 1.99 -9.63
C LEU A 264 10.87 0.70 -8.92
N LEU A 265 9.90 0.76 -8.00
CA LEU A 265 9.21 -0.40 -7.40
C LEU A 265 8.21 -1.03 -8.39
N SER A 266 7.45 -0.21 -9.11
CA SER A 266 6.44 -0.62 -10.10
C SER A 266 7.03 -1.46 -11.27
N LEU A 267 8.31 -1.28 -11.60
CA LEU A 267 9.02 -1.99 -12.68
C LEU A 267 9.77 -3.25 -12.26
N ASN A 268 10.10 -3.42 -10.98
CA ASN A 268 10.76 -4.65 -10.50
C ASN A 268 9.87 -5.88 -10.54
N ILE A 269 8.56 -5.69 -10.38
CA ILE A 269 7.59 -6.79 -10.40
C ILE A 269 7.26 -7.26 -11.82
N MET A 270 7.49 -6.45 -12.87
CA MET A 270 7.34 -6.95 -14.26
C MET A 270 8.29 -8.12 -14.60
N VAL A 271 9.40 -8.28 -13.86
CA VAL A 271 10.49 -9.21 -14.19
C VAL A 271 10.33 -10.60 -13.54
N MET A 272 9.48 -10.78 -12.52
CA MET A 272 9.45 -12.07 -11.79
C MET A 272 8.65 -13.20 -12.44
N ASP A 273 7.98 -13.00 -13.59
CA ASP A 273 7.13 -14.08 -14.12
C ASP A 273 7.00 -14.15 -15.67
N ASN A 274 7.83 -13.40 -16.41
CA ASN A 274 7.81 -13.36 -17.90
C ASN A 274 8.99 -14.10 -18.53
N THR A 275 9.13 -15.40 -18.24
CA THR A 275 10.07 -16.28 -18.94
C THR A 275 9.53 -16.81 -20.28
N THR A 276 8.57 -16.14 -20.95
CA THR A 276 7.98 -16.69 -22.19
C THR A 276 7.75 -15.74 -23.37
N ASP A 277 7.93 -14.42 -23.27
CA ASP A 277 7.87 -13.54 -24.45
C ASP A 277 9.20 -12.78 -24.64
N GLU A 278 10.07 -13.38 -25.45
CA GLU A 278 11.50 -13.07 -25.61
C GLU A 278 11.85 -11.73 -26.29
N ASN A 279 10.95 -10.76 -26.49
CA ASN A 279 11.27 -9.65 -27.41
C ASN A 279 10.87 -8.22 -27.02
N ILE A 280 10.61 -7.92 -25.74
CA ILE A 280 10.42 -6.52 -25.30
C ILE A 280 11.50 -6.14 -24.28
N ILE A 281 12.75 -6.13 -24.72
CA ILE A 281 13.82 -5.42 -24.03
C ILE A 281 13.83 -4.00 -24.59
N ASP A 282 13.02 -3.13 -23.99
CA ASP A 282 12.97 -1.72 -24.34
C ASP A 282 14.18 -0.98 -23.75
N ASN A 283 14.69 0.01 -24.49
CA ASN A 283 15.73 0.97 -24.07
C ASN A 283 15.45 1.61 -22.68
N ASN A 284 14.19 1.57 -22.25
CA ASN A 284 13.70 2.05 -20.96
C ASN A 284 14.38 1.38 -19.75
N TYR A 285 14.74 0.08 -19.83
CA TYR A 285 15.39 -0.61 -18.72
C TYR A 285 16.85 -0.17 -18.50
N TYR A 286 17.58 0.16 -19.57
CA TYR A 286 18.93 0.71 -19.44
C TYR A 286 18.91 2.10 -18.78
N HIS A 287 17.96 2.96 -19.18
CA HIS A 287 17.76 4.26 -18.53
C HIS A 287 17.40 4.13 -17.03
N LEU A 288 16.67 3.08 -16.66
CA LEU A 288 16.33 2.78 -15.27
C LEU A 288 17.58 2.40 -14.44
N ILE A 289 18.47 1.57 -15.01
CA ILE A 289 19.74 1.20 -14.38
C ILE A 289 20.61 2.44 -14.16
N ASP A 290 20.77 3.29 -15.19
CA ASP A 290 21.53 4.53 -15.09
C ASP A 290 20.96 5.49 -14.05
N TYR A 291 19.63 5.60 -13.96
CA TYR A 291 18.97 6.38 -12.91
C TYR A 291 19.27 5.82 -11.52
N CYS A 292 19.12 4.51 -11.30
CA CYS A 292 19.43 3.87 -10.00
C CYS A 292 20.85 4.18 -9.58
N ILE A 293 21.80 4.04 -10.50
CA ILE A 293 23.21 4.31 -10.27
C ILE A 293 23.42 5.77 -9.86
N SER A 294 22.82 6.72 -10.59
CA SER A 294 22.95 8.15 -10.31
C SER A 294 22.37 8.54 -8.94
N MET A 295 21.24 7.94 -8.54
CA MET A 295 20.57 8.24 -7.27
C MET A 295 21.23 7.56 -6.07
N LEU A 296 21.85 6.40 -6.28
CA LEU A 296 22.63 5.74 -5.24
C LEU A 296 23.91 6.52 -4.89
N ASP A 297 24.49 7.25 -5.85
CA ASP A 297 25.68 8.09 -5.64
C ASP A 297 25.34 9.38 -4.87
N GLN A 298 24.16 9.94 -5.11
CA GLN A 298 23.61 11.00 -4.30
C GLN A 298 23.31 10.45 -2.89
N GLN A 299 23.58 11.21 -1.83
CA GLN A 299 23.43 10.77 -0.43
C GLN A 299 21.96 10.61 -0.01
N GLY A 300 21.18 9.79 -0.72
CA GLY A 300 19.77 9.51 -0.45
C GLY A 300 19.58 8.81 0.91
N THR A 301 18.34 8.87 1.40
CA THR A 301 17.94 8.23 2.65
C THR A 301 18.10 6.70 2.57
N THR A 302 18.22 6.04 3.73
CA THR A 302 18.39 4.58 3.81
C THR A 302 17.29 3.81 3.08
N MET A 303 16.04 4.26 3.20
CA MET A 303 14.89 3.64 2.52
C MET A 303 15.00 3.72 0.99
N ILE A 304 15.44 4.86 0.46
CA ILE A 304 15.66 5.06 -0.97
C ILE A 304 16.74 4.11 -1.48
N LYS A 305 17.85 3.99 -0.75
CA LYS A 305 18.93 3.07 -1.09
C LYS A 305 18.47 1.61 -1.09
N ARG A 306 17.68 1.18 -0.11
CA ARG A 306 17.09 -0.17 -0.05
C ARG A 306 16.27 -0.46 -1.31
N THR A 307 15.36 0.45 -1.68
CA THR A 307 14.52 0.26 -2.86
C THR A 307 15.33 0.23 -4.15
N LEU A 308 16.26 1.16 -4.34
CA LEU A 308 17.10 1.22 -5.54
C LEU A 308 17.97 -0.04 -5.71
N LEU A 309 18.56 -0.53 -4.61
CA LEU A 309 19.36 -1.76 -4.63
C LEU A 309 18.49 -3.00 -4.84
N SER A 310 17.30 -3.04 -4.24
CA SER A 310 16.32 -4.06 -4.55
C SER A 310 16.01 -4.04 -6.05
N THR A 311 15.85 -2.86 -6.67
CA THR A 311 15.64 -2.75 -8.11
C THR A 311 16.75 -3.31 -8.95
N LEU A 312 17.98 -2.87 -8.69
CA LEU A 312 19.12 -3.39 -9.40
C LEU A 312 19.25 -4.90 -9.24
N CYS A 313 18.93 -5.45 -8.06
CA CYS A 313 18.92 -6.89 -7.84
C CYS A 313 17.89 -7.61 -8.71
N HIS A 314 16.70 -7.05 -8.94
CA HIS A 314 15.70 -7.67 -9.83
C HIS A 314 16.12 -7.63 -11.29
N LEU A 315 16.75 -6.54 -11.72
CA LEU A 315 17.23 -6.44 -13.10
C LEU A 315 18.31 -7.48 -13.42
N THR A 316 18.96 -8.08 -12.41
CA THR A 316 19.90 -9.19 -12.61
C THR A 316 19.27 -10.51 -13.06
N TYR A 317 17.94 -10.63 -13.18
CA TYR A 317 17.32 -11.82 -13.79
C TYR A 317 17.37 -11.83 -15.31
N ASN A 318 17.58 -10.68 -15.95
CA ASN A 318 17.69 -10.57 -17.40
C ASN A 318 19.17 -10.56 -17.83
N ILE A 319 19.54 -11.44 -18.76
CA ILE A 319 20.95 -11.62 -19.19
C ILE A 319 21.51 -10.33 -19.82
N ASP A 320 20.74 -9.62 -20.63
CA ASP A 320 21.22 -8.40 -21.29
C ASP A 320 21.44 -7.27 -20.28
N MET A 321 20.59 -7.19 -19.26
CA MET A 321 20.78 -6.27 -18.13
C MET A 321 22.02 -6.63 -17.30
N ILE A 322 22.27 -7.93 -17.05
CA ILE A 322 23.50 -8.39 -16.39
C ILE A 322 24.74 -7.95 -17.18
N VAL A 323 24.74 -8.14 -18.51
CA VAL A 323 25.86 -7.75 -19.37
C VAL A 323 26.09 -6.25 -19.29
N TYR A 324 25.03 -5.45 -19.36
CA TYR A 324 25.11 -4.00 -19.21
C TYR A 324 25.68 -3.58 -17.85
N MET A 325 25.13 -4.10 -16.75
CA MET A 325 25.58 -3.80 -15.38
C MET A 325 27.04 -4.24 -15.14
N LYS A 326 27.45 -5.38 -15.70
CA LYS A 326 28.82 -5.89 -15.60
C LYS A 326 29.83 -4.98 -16.29
N ASN A 327 29.45 -4.32 -17.38
CA ASN A 327 30.29 -3.38 -18.11
C ASN A 327 30.30 -1.97 -17.48
N ASN A 328 29.39 -1.67 -16.55
CA ASN A 328 29.34 -0.40 -15.84
C ASN A 328 30.31 -0.39 -14.64
N LEU A 329 31.51 0.20 -14.83
CA LEU A 329 32.55 0.28 -13.79
C LEU A 329 32.14 1.15 -12.58
N PHE A 330 31.29 2.15 -12.81
CA PHE A 330 30.86 3.08 -11.77
C PHE A 330 29.91 2.38 -10.77
N LEU A 331 28.96 1.58 -11.27
CA LEU A 331 28.09 0.73 -10.44
C LEU A 331 28.92 -0.19 -9.52
N LYS A 332 29.96 -0.85 -10.05
CA LYS A 332 30.82 -1.74 -9.26
C LYS A 332 31.50 -1.01 -8.11
N SER A 333 32.08 0.16 -8.38
CA SER A 333 32.73 0.99 -7.35
C SER A 333 31.75 1.40 -6.24
N LEU A 334 30.54 1.81 -6.64
CA LEU A 334 29.49 2.21 -5.72
C LEU A 334 28.99 1.05 -4.84
N LEU A 335 28.73 -0.11 -5.44
CA LEU A 335 28.32 -1.31 -4.71
C LEU A 335 29.40 -1.77 -3.72
N LEU A 336 30.69 -1.72 -4.10
CA LEU A 336 31.78 -2.05 -3.17
C LEU A 336 31.75 -1.18 -1.92
N LYS A 337 31.52 0.13 -2.04
CA LYS A 337 31.35 1.03 -0.89
C LYS A 337 30.13 0.66 -0.05
N MET A 338 29.04 0.25 -0.68
CA MET A 338 27.79 -0.11 0.03
C MET A 338 27.87 -1.43 0.81
N THR A 339 28.85 -2.30 0.52
CA THR A 339 29.09 -3.51 1.33
C THR A 339 29.49 -3.20 2.78
N GLU A 340 29.94 -1.97 3.05
CA GLU A 340 30.30 -1.50 4.38
C GLU A 340 29.11 -0.95 5.17
N SER A 341 27.90 -0.92 4.59
CA SER A 341 26.70 -0.43 5.28
C SER A 341 26.40 -1.24 6.55
N ASP A 342 25.90 -0.55 7.58
CA ASP A 342 25.34 -1.17 8.79
C ASP A 342 23.91 -1.67 8.57
N ASP A 343 23.27 -1.24 7.49
CA ASP A 343 21.95 -1.70 7.10
C ASP A 343 22.05 -3.09 6.44
N SER A 344 21.40 -4.08 7.05
CA SER A 344 21.47 -5.47 6.62
C SER A 344 20.84 -5.70 5.25
N GLU A 345 19.79 -4.96 4.90
CA GLU A 345 19.07 -5.10 3.63
C GLU A 345 19.85 -4.47 2.46
N ILE A 346 20.45 -3.29 2.70
CA ILE A 346 21.39 -2.66 1.76
C ILE A 346 22.58 -3.58 1.50
N SER A 347 23.20 -4.09 2.57
CA SER A 347 24.35 -4.99 2.47
C SER A 347 24.00 -6.28 1.71
N PHE A 348 22.85 -6.88 2.02
CA PHE A 348 22.37 -8.10 1.37
C PHE A 348 22.14 -7.91 -0.12
N ASN A 349 21.34 -6.91 -0.52
CA ASN A 349 21.06 -6.65 -1.94
C ASN A 349 22.32 -6.28 -2.71
N THR A 350 23.24 -5.56 -2.08
CA THR A 350 24.55 -5.23 -2.67
C THR A 350 25.37 -6.49 -2.95
N TYR A 351 25.49 -7.41 -1.99
CA TYR A 351 26.22 -8.66 -2.20
C TYR A 351 25.58 -9.54 -3.27
N ARG A 352 24.24 -9.59 -3.35
CA ARG A 352 23.54 -10.31 -4.41
C ARG A 352 23.88 -9.78 -5.79
N ILE A 353 23.83 -8.47 -6.00
CA ILE A 353 24.18 -7.87 -7.29
C ILE A 353 25.65 -8.14 -7.62
N LEU A 354 26.56 -7.90 -6.66
CA LEU A 354 27.99 -8.14 -6.85
C LEU A 354 28.29 -9.60 -7.23
N SER A 355 27.62 -10.57 -6.61
CA SER A 355 27.80 -12.00 -6.91
C SER A 355 27.49 -12.37 -8.37
N ILE A 356 26.64 -11.57 -9.04
CA ILE A 356 26.22 -11.79 -10.42
C ILE A 356 27.11 -11.02 -11.40
N ILE A 357 27.51 -9.79 -11.07
CA ILE A 357 28.25 -8.91 -12.01
C ILE A 357 29.78 -9.03 -11.88
N MET A 358 30.29 -9.56 -10.76
CA MET A 358 31.72 -9.78 -10.54
C MET A 358 32.13 -11.19 -10.98
N ASN A 359 33.41 -11.36 -11.33
CA ASN A 359 33.97 -12.69 -11.56
C ASN A 359 34.43 -13.32 -10.24
N GLU A 360 34.77 -14.61 -10.28
CA GLU A 360 35.17 -15.38 -9.09
C GLU A 360 36.45 -14.84 -8.43
N GLU A 361 37.39 -14.28 -9.20
CA GLU A 361 38.62 -13.70 -8.67
C GLU A 361 38.37 -12.39 -7.93
N ASP A 362 37.45 -11.57 -8.44
CA ASP A 362 37.03 -10.31 -7.82
C ASP A 362 36.29 -10.56 -6.51
N ILE A 363 35.41 -11.57 -6.47
CA ILE A 363 34.68 -11.96 -5.25
C ILE A 363 35.66 -12.45 -4.17
N LYS A 364 36.69 -13.22 -4.54
CA LYS A 364 37.73 -13.69 -3.61
C LYS A 364 38.55 -12.54 -3.00
N ARG A 365 38.55 -11.36 -3.62
CA ARG A 365 39.22 -10.15 -3.13
C ARG A 365 38.33 -9.30 -2.21
N LEU A 366 37.03 -9.58 -2.10
CA LEU A 366 36.14 -8.92 -1.14
C LEU A 366 36.56 -9.32 0.29
N ALA A 367 37.07 -8.36 1.05
CA ALA A 367 37.86 -8.58 2.26
C ALA A 367 37.12 -9.16 3.48
N ASN A 368 35.92 -9.73 3.36
CA ASN A 368 35.20 -10.27 4.52
C ASN A 368 34.18 -11.36 4.17
N SER A 369 34.68 -12.55 3.78
CA SER A 369 33.85 -13.73 3.50
C SER A 369 32.91 -14.10 4.64
N ASN A 370 33.31 -13.88 5.90
CA ASN A 370 32.48 -14.13 7.08
C ASN A 370 31.27 -13.19 7.16
N LYS A 371 31.43 -11.89 6.81
CA LYS A 371 30.31 -10.94 6.76
C LYS A 371 29.31 -11.34 5.66
N ILE A 372 29.80 -11.78 4.50
CA ILE A 372 28.94 -12.25 3.39
C ILE A 372 28.11 -13.45 3.85
N VAL A 373 28.77 -14.49 4.38
CA VAL A 373 28.09 -15.70 4.86
C VAL A 373 27.07 -15.37 5.95
N ALA A 374 27.43 -14.52 6.91
CA ALA A 374 26.52 -14.11 7.99
C ALA A 374 25.27 -13.37 7.48
N VAL A 375 25.42 -12.45 6.51
CA VAL A 375 24.30 -11.70 5.93
C VAL A 375 23.34 -12.62 5.17
N PHE A 376 23.86 -13.54 4.35
CA PHE A 376 23.02 -14.54 3.67
C PHE A 376 22.36 -15.52 4.65
N TYR A 377 23.09 -15.98 5.67
CA TYR A 377 22.59 -16.91 6.68
C TYR A 377 21.47 -16.31 7.54
N LEU A 378 21.63 -15.06 8.00
CA LEU A 378 20.59 -14.35 8.75
C LEU A 378 19.32 -14.16 7.92
N TYR A 379 19.49 -13.86 6.62
CA TYR A 379 18.36 -13.73 5.70
C TYR A 379 17.64 -15.07 5.48
N PHE A 380 18.38 -16.18 5.35
CA PHE A 380 17.79 -17.52 5.30
C PHE A 380 16.97 -17.88 6.54
N ILE A 381 17.48 -17.56 7.74
CA ILE A 381 16.75 -17.80 8.99
C ILE A 381 15.44 -17.01 8.95
N SER A 382 15.49 -15.72 8.61
CA SER A 382 14.28 -14.88 8.54
C SER A 382 13.23 -15.35 7.53
N MET A 383 13.63 -16.13 6.51
CA MET A 383 12.72 -16.69 5.50
C MET A 383 12.12 -18.03 5.88
N ILE A 384 12.81 -18.84 6.70
CA ILE A 384 12.30 -20.14 7.16
C ILE A 384 11.15 -19.95 8.16
N ASP A 385 11.18 -18.87 8.92
CA ASP A 385 10.16 -18.55 9.93
C ASP A 385 8.91 -17.86 9.35
N ASP A 386 8.91 -17.48 8.06
CA ASP A 386 7.80 -16.77 7.40
C ASP A 386 7.29 -17.52 6.14
N PRO A 387 6.14 -18.21 6.20
CA PRO A 387 5.59 -18.97 5.08
C PRO A 387 5.19 -18.13 3.86
N ILE A 388 5.15 -16.80 3.95
CA ILE A 388 4.80 -15.88 2.86
C ILE A 388 5.97 -15.70 1.87
N GLN A 389 7.21 -16.04 2.24
CA GLN A 389 8.42 -15.65 1.48
C GLN A 389 8.96 -16.72 0.50
N LYS A 390 8.14 -17.69 0.11
CA LYS A 390 8.55 -18.86 -0.69
C LYS A 390 9.18 -18.51 -2.06
N THR A 391 8.67 -17.49 -2.74
CA THR A 391 9.16 -17.03 -4.05
C THR A 391 10.53 -16.35 -3.94
N ALA A 392 10.75 -15.60 -2.86
CA ALA A 392 12.03 -14.97 -2.55
C ALA A 392 13.11 -16.00 -2.14
N PHE A 393 12.71 -17.10 -1.51
CA PHE A 393 13.58 -18.23 -1.19
C PHE A 393 14.12 -18.94 -2.46
N HIS A 394 13.29 -19.16 -3.48
CA HIS A 394 13.75 -19.74 -4.76
C HIS A 394 14.77 -18.85 -5.49
N SER A 395 14.51 -17.55 -5.47
CA SER A 395 15.40 -16.51 -5.99
C SER A 395 16.77 -16.50 -5.29
N LEU A 396 16.79 -16.62 -3.97
CA LEU A 396 18.00 -16.71 -3.15
C LEU A 396 18.83 -17.96 -3.49
N LEU A 397 18.18 -19.12 -3.60
CA LEU A 397 18.83 -20.37 -4.01
C LEU A 397 19.45 -20.27 -5.41
N HIS A 398 18.82 -19.54 -6.32
CA HIS A 398 19.38 -19.29 -7.65
C HIS A 398 20.68 -18.47 -7.57
N SER A 399 20.74 -17.44 -6.71
CA SER A 399 21.96 -16.64 -6.53
C SER A 399 23.12 -17.38 -5.87
N LEU A 400 22.85 -18.47 -5.16
CA LEU A 400 23.85 -19.27 -4.45
C LEU A 400 24.39 -20.47 -5.23
N LYS A 401 23.84 -20.77 -6.40
CA LYS A 401 24.39 -21.79 -7.29
C LYS A 401 25.72 -21.30 -7.88
N SER A 402 26.80 -21.51 -7.14
CA SER A 402 28.12 -21.70 -7.74
C SER A 402 28.09 -23.02 -8.53
N LYS A 403 28.79 -23.04 -9.67
CA LYS A 403 28.88 -24.11 -10.67
C LYS A 403 28.48 -25.49 -10.14
N SER A 404 27.55 -26.14 -10.84
CA SER A 404 27.39 -27.60 -10.81
C SER A 404 28.77 -28.25 -10.77
N CYS A 405 29.04 -29.02 -9.72
CA CYS A 405 30.16 -29.95 -9.70
C CYS A 405 30.05 -30.81 -10.96
N THR A 406 30.88 -30.51 -11.96
CA THR A 406 31.23 -31.48 -12.99
C THR A 406 32.15 -32.47 -12.31
N THR A 407 31.56 -33.56 -11.81
CA THR A 407 32.29 -34.83 -11.60
C THR A 407 32.53 -35.49 -12.94
#